data_AF-A0A4Y2V9V8-F1
#
_entry.id   AF-A0A4Y2V9V8-F1
#
_cell.length_a   1.000
_cell.length_b   1.000
_cell.length_c   1.000
_cell.angle_alpha   90.00
_cell.angle_beta   90.00
_cell.angle_gamma   90.00
#
_symmetry.space_group_name_H-M   'P 1'
#
loop_
_entity.id
_entity.type
_entity.pdbx_description
1 polymer ?
#
loop_
_entity_poly.entity_id
_entity_poly.type
_entity_poly.pdbx_seq_one_letter_code
_entity_poly.pdbx_strand_id
1 'polypeptide(L)'
;MVQGEVFSAEVRNLQCQKGVLPKSKLKNLNPFLDSDGVLRVGGRLGNSDLPYVSKYPAILPNRHKLTNQIIEYFHLGNLHIGSSSLLHCVRERFWPLNSRSLCRKIVYECIVCFKTKPIVTSQLMGNLLRDRVVPDYPFNCSGVDFCGPFMNRYRNQ
;
A
#
# COMPACT_ATOMS: atom_id res chain seq x y z
N MET A 1 -17.52 -0.08 20.07
CA MET A 1 -17.06 -0.78 18.84
C MET A 1 -17.08 0.22 17.69
N VAL A 2 -16.02 0.29 16.88
CA VAL A 2 -15.86 1.29 15.79
C VAL A 2 -17.04 1.33 14.81
N GLN A 3 -17.62 0.18 14.47
CA GLN A 3 -18.80 0.12 13.59
C GLN A 3 -20.03 0.80 14.22
N GLY A 4 -20.22 0.67 15.53
CA GLY A 4 -21.33 1.32 16.24
C GLY A 4 -21.17 2.84 16.31
N GLU A 5 -19.95 3.36 16.25
CA GLU A 5 -19.68 4.81 16.19
C GLU A 5 -19.93 5.37 14.79
N VAL A 6 -19.44 4.70 13.75
CA VAL A 6 -19.47 5.23 12.37
C VAL A 6 -20.75 4.85 11.61
N PHE A 7 -21.33 3.69 11.89
CA PHE A 7 -22.50 3.14 11.19
C PHE A 7 -23.70 2.96 12.13
N SER A 8 -23.82 3.82 13.15
CA SER A 8 -24.87 3.74 14.18
C SER A 8 -26.28 3.66 13.59
N ALA A 9 -26.57 4.43 12.55
CA ALA A 9 -27.87 4.45 11.89
C ALA A 9 -28.16 3.14 11.15
N GLU A 10 -27.19 2.60 10.41
CA GLU A 10 -27.32 1.32 9.72
C GLU A 10 -27.47 0.16 10.69
N VAL A 11 -26.67 0.13 11.76
CA VAL A 11 -26.76 -0.89 12.80
C VAL A 11 -28.14 -0.86 13.46
N ARG A 12 -28.62 0.32 13.89
CA ARG A 12 -29.94 0.46 14.52
C ARG A 12 -31.07 0.01 13.60
N ASN A 13 -31.01 0.37 12.32
CA ASN A 13 -32.04 -0.06 11.37
C ASN A 13 -32.05 -1.58 11.22
N LEU A 14 -30.88 -2.19 11.02
CA LEU A 14 -30.76 -3.64 10.86
C LEU A 14 -31.22 -4.41 12.11
N GLN A 15 -30.95 -3.88 13.32
CA GLN A 15 -31.48 -4.43 14.57
C GLN A 15 -33.02 -4.42 14.62
N CYS A 16 -33.66 -3.37 14.09
CA CYS A 16 -35.11 -3.26 13.98
C CYS A 16 -35.68 -4.02 12.76
N GLN A 17 -34.91 -4.90 12.12
CA GLN A 17 -35.27 -5.59 10.85
C GLN A 17 -35.65 -4.62 9.72
N LYS A 18 -35.19 -3.37 9.80
CA LYS A 18 -35.29 -2.37 8.74
C LYS A 18 -33.99 -2.44 7.95
N GLY A 19 -34.09 -2.64 6.64
CA GLY A 19 -32.91 -2.66 5.77
C GLY A 19 -32.11 -1.34 5.84
N VAL A 20 -30.96 -1.31 5.17
CA VAL A 20 -30.13 -0.09 5.12
C VAL A 20 -30.76 0.99 4.24
N LEU A 21 -30.62 2.25 4.66
CA LEU A 21 -31.20 3.40 3.98
C LEU A 21 -30.71 3.51 2.51
N PRO A 22 -31.57 3.93 1.57
CA PRO A 22 -31.20 4.08 0.16
C PRO A 22 -30.01 4.99 -0.13
N LYS A 23 -29.76 5.97 0.76
CA LYS A 23 -28.65 6.93 0.65
C LYS A 23 -27.35 6.47 1.33
N SER A 24 -27.38 5.34 2.05
CA SER A 24 -26.20 4.85 2.75
C SER A 24 -25.15 4.32 1.77
N LYS A 25 -23.88 4.55 2.12
CA LYS A 25 -22.73 4.00 1.40
C LYS A 25 -22.68 2.47 1.45
N LEU A 26 -23.41 1.86 2.38
CA LEU A 26 -23.43 0.40 2.57
C LEU A 26 -24.52 -0.30 1.76
N LYS A 27 -25.48 0.42 1.16
CA LYS A 27 -26.64 -0.17 0.47
C LYS A 27 -26.26 -1.27 -0.54
N ASN A 28 -25.23 -1.01 -1.33
CA ASN A 28 -24.81 -1.91 -2.41
C ASN A 28 -24.01 -3.13 -1.92
N LEU A 29 -23.77 -3.25 -0.61
CA LEU A 29 -23.01 -4.34 0.00
C LEU A 29 -23.90 -5.42 0.60
N ASN A 30 -25.23 -5.34 0.39
CA ASN A 30 -26.23 -6.19 1.04
C ASN A 30 -25.91 -6.45 2.53
N PRO A 31 -25.76 -5.39 3.34
CA PRO A 31 -25.17 -5.50 4.67
C PRO A 31 -26.13 -6.14 5.66
N PHE A 32 -25.59 -6.92 6.58
CA PHE A 32 -26.35 -7.56 7.65
C PHE A 32 -25.54 -7.59 8.96
N LEU A 33 -26.22 -7.83 10.08
CA LEU A 33 -25.59 -8.06 11.38
C LEU A 33 -25.48 -9.56 11.64
N ASP A 34 -24.29 -10.02 12.04
CA ASP A 34 -24.11 -11.41 12.48
C ASP A 34 -24.61 -11.63 13.93
N SER A 35 -24.44 -12.86 14.42
CA SER A 35 -24.81 -13.24 15.79
C SER A 35 -24.08 -12.44 16.87
N ASP A 36 -22.90 -11.92 16.55
CA ASP A 36 -22.05 -11.13 17.45
C ASP A 36 -22.34 -9.62 17.33
N GLY A 37 -23.31 -9.22 16.50
CA GLY A 37 -23.65 -7.83 16.25
C GLY A 37 -22.64 -7.10 15.36
N VAL A 38 -21.77 -7.81 14.64
CA VAL A 38 -20.80 -7.26 13.69
C VAL A 38 -21.48 -7.01 12.36
N LEU A 39 -21.28 -5.81 11.82
CA LEU A 39 -21.80 -5.42 10.52
C LEU A 39 -20.93 -6.03 9.40
N ARG A 40 -21.53 -6.86 8.56
CA ARG A 40 -20.84 -7.63 7.51
C ARG A 40 -21.43 -7.39 6.13
N VAL A 41 -20.62 -7.68 5.12
CA VAL A 41 -21.03 -7.70 3.72
C VAL A 41 -21.77 -9.00 3.41
N GLY A 42 -22.94 -8.90 2.81
CA GLY A 42 -23.62 -10.03 2.18
C GLY A 42 -23.14 -10.24 0.74
N GLY A 43 -23.28 -11.46 0.21
CA GLY A 43 -22.80 -11.73 -1.14
C GLY A 43 -23.22 -13.08 -1.71
N ARG A 44 -22.71 -13.37 -2.91
CA ARG A 44 -23.03 -14.59 -3.68
C ARG A 44 -22.25 -15.83 -3.23
N LEU A 45 -21.33 -15.68 -2.29
CA LEU A 45 -20.44 -16.77 -1.82
C LEU A 45 -21.06 -17.61 -0.69
N GLY A 46 -22.33 -17.40 -0.34
CA GLY A 46 -22.96 -18.04 0.82
C GLY A 46 -22.90 -19.58 0.80
N ASN A 47 -23.03 -20.17 -0.39
CA ASN A 47 -23.01 -21.62 -0.59
C ASN A 47 -21.61 -22.21 -0.86
N SER A 48 -20.54 -21.42 -0.69
CA SER A 48 -19.17 -21.92 -0.87
C SER A 48 -18.61 -22.53 0.42
N ASP A 49 -17.61 -23.41 0.27
CA ASP A 49 -16.87 -24.03 1.39
C ASP A 49 -15.82 -23.09 2.01
N LEU A 50 -15.84 -21.81 1.63
CA LEU A 50 -14.94 -20.81 2.21
C LEU A 50 -15.26 -20.57 3.69
N PRO A 51 -14.26 -20.17 4.50
CA PRO A 51 -14.49 -19.75 5.87
C PRO A 51 -15.54 -18.63 5.97
N TYR A 52 -16.30 -18.61 7.07
CA TYR A 52 -17.38 -17.64 7.30
C TYR A 52 -16.92 -16.19 7.10
N VAL A 53 -15.74 -15.84 7.64
CA VAL A 53 -15.16 -14.48 7.53
C VAL A 53 -14.79 -14.08 6.09
N SER A 54 -14.53 -15.05 5.22
CA SER A 54 -14.23 -14.81 3.81
C SER A 54 -15.50 -14.73 2.97
N LYS A 55 -16.54 -15.47 3.34
CA LYS A 55 -17.89 -15.33 2.75
C LYS A 55 -18.54 -14.00 3.11
N TYR A 56 -18.36 -13.57 4.36
CA TYR A 56 -19.01 -12.42 4.96
C TYR A 56 -18.00 -11.54 5.69
N PRO A 57 -17.15 -10.80 4.96
CA PRO A 57 -16.12 -9.97 5.57
C PRO A 57 -16.74 -8.80 6.36
N ALA A 58 -16.12 -8.47 7.49
CA ALA A 58 -16.59 -7.39 8.37
C ALA A 58 -16.33 -6.01 7.73
N ILE A 59 -17.34 -5.14 7.74
CA ILE A 59 -17.26 -3.81 7.10
C ILE A 59 -16.40 -2.88 7.93
N LEU A 60 -15.34 -2.32 7.35
CA LEU A 60 -14.50 -1.34 8.02
C LEU A 60 -14.76 0.07 7.48
N PRO A 61 -14.91 1.08 8.36
CA PRO A 61 -15.10 2.45 7.91
C PRO A 61 -13.86 2.97 7.18
N ASN A 62 -14.11 3.80 6.18
CA ASN A 62 -13.05 4.55 5.51
C ASN A 62 -12.52 5.65 6.47
N ARG A 63 -11.24 6.01 6.34
CA ARG A 63 -10.60 7.11 7.09
C ARG A 63 -10.61 6.95 8.61
N HIS A 64 -10.64 5.72 9.11
CA HIS A 64 -10.52 5.44 10.54
C HIS A 64 -9.15 4.86 10.87
N LYS A 65 -8.57 5.23 12.03
CA LYS A 65 -7.24 4.79 12.45
C LYS A 65 -7.13 3.26 12.50
N LEU A 66 -8.14 2.59 13.07
CA LEU A 66 -8.22 1.13 13.10
C LEU A 66 -8.09 0.51 11.71
N THR A 67 -8.82 1.04 10.72
CA THR A 67 -8.79 0.52 9.35
C THR A 67 -7.40 0.65 8.74
N ASN A 68 -6.72 1.78 8.97
CA ASN A 68 -5.35 1.98 8.50
C ASN A 68 -4.40 0.98 9.15
N GLN A 69 -4.48 0.80 10.47
CA GLN A 69 -3.63 -0.13 11.22
C GLN A 69 -3.84 -1.59 10.78
N ILE A 70 -5.07 -2.00 10.48
CA ILE A 70 -5.35 -3.34 9.94
C ILE A 70 -4.66 -3.51 8.59
N ILE A 71 -4.83 -2.57 7.66
CA ILE A 71 -4.22 -2.68 6.33
C ILE A 71 -2.69 -2.63 6.42
N GLU A 72 -2.14 -1.79 7.28
CA GLU A 72 -0.70 -1.73 7.56
C GLU A 72 -0.18 -3.04 8.15
N TYR A 73 -0.91 -3.67 9.08
CA TYR A 73 -0.58 -4.99 9.60
C TYR A 73 -0.47 -6.04 8.48
N PHE A 74 -1.43 -6.07 7.55
CA PHE A 74 -1.34 -6.97 6.39
C PHE A 74 -0.19 -6.60 5.45
N HIS A 75 0.10 -5.32 5.27
CA HIS A 75 1.20 -4.86 4.42
C HIS A 75 2.56 -5.31 4.96
N LEU A 76 2.80 -5.09 6.26
CA LEU A 76 4.04 -5.46 6.93
C LEU A 76 4.15 -6.98 7.12
N GLY A 77 3.06 -7.64 7.54
CA GLY A 77 3.02 -9.08 7.75
C GLY A 77 3.20 -9.90 6.48
N ASN A 78 2.86 -9.34 5.31
CA ASN A 78 3.12 -9.95 4.00
C ASN A 78 4.36 -9.37 3.31
N LEU A 79 5.37 -8.93 4.08
CA LEU A 79 6.68 -8.52 3.57
C LEU A 79 6.61 -7.39 2.53
N HIS A 80 5.89 -6.31 2.86
CA HIS A 80 5.76 -5.12 2.01
C HIS A 80 5.07 -5.36 0.67
N ILE A 81 4.06 -6.23 0.67
CA ILE A 81 3.31 -6.59 -0.54
C ILE A 81 2.69 -5.37 -1.24
N GLY A 82 2.66 -5.40 -2.58
CA GLY A 82 2.13 -4.33 -3.41
C GLY A 82 0.62 -4.09 -3.22
N SER A 83 0.15 -2.89 -3.60
CA SER A 83 -1.21 -2.43 -3.27
C SER A 83 -2.37 -3.30 -3.79
N SER A 84 -2.22 -3.92 -4.96
CA SER A 84 -3.24 -4.82 -5.53
C SER A 84 -3.36 -6.12 -4.76
N SER A 85 -2.24 -6.74 -4.39
CA SER A 85 -2.24 -7.97 -3.62
C SER A 85 -2.62 -7.71 -2.16
N LEU A 86 -2.18 -6.58 -1.58
CA LEU A 86 -2.61 -6.12 -0.26
C LEU A 86 -4.14 -6.02 -0.17
N LEU A 87 -4.77 -5.43 -1.20
CA LEU A 87 -6.22 -5.33 -1.30
C LEU A 87 -6.89 -6.71 -1.26
N HIS A 88 -6.30 -7.71 -1.93
CA HIS A 88 -6.81 -9.08 -1.93
C HIS A 88 -6.71 -9.72 -0.54
N CYS A 89 -5.52 -9.69 0.07
CA CYS A 89 -5.29 -10.25 1.41
C CYS A 89 -6.21 -9.64 2.47
N VAL A 90 -6.41 -8.32 2.44
CA VAL A 90 -7.35 -7.65 3.36
C VAL A 90 -8.78 -8.12 3.12
N ARG A 91 -9.19 -8.32 1.87
CA ARG A 91 -10.56 -8.73 1.48
C ARG A 91 -10.92 -10.17 1.82
N GLU A 92 -9.94 -11.01 2.14
CA GLU A 92 -10.21 -12.36 2.64
C GLU A 92 -10.88 -12.35 4.02
N ARG A 93 -10.78 -11.24 4.78
CA ARG A 93 -11.33 -11.14 6.15
C ARG A 93 -12.14 -9.87 6.41
N PHE A 94 -11.82 -8.78 5.73
CA PHE A 94 -12.38 -7.46 6.00
C PHE A 94 -12.83 -6.76 4.73
N TRP A 95 -13.83 -5.88 4.85
CA TRP A 95 -14.30 -5.05 3.76
C TRP A 95 -14.14 -3.56 4.07
N PRO A 96 -12.93 -2.98 3.91
CA PRO A 96 -12.75 -1.56 4.05
C PRO A 96 -13.45 -0.80 2.94
N LEU A 97 -14.25 0.19 3.32
CA LEU A 97 -14.81 1.16 2.38
C LEU A 97 -13.68 1.93 1.70
N ASN A 98 -13.75 2.04 0.37
CA ASN A 98 -12.68 2.65 -0.46
C ASN A 98 -11.30 1.97 -0.30
N SER A 99 -11.29 0.65 -0.08
CA SER A 99 -10.09 -0.15 0.18
C SER A 99 -8.98 0.01 -0.86
N ARG A 100 -9.29 0.14 -2.16
CA ARG A 100 -8.27 0.28 -3.22
C ARG A 100 -7.42 1.55 -3.04
N SER A 101 -8.03 2.70 -2.78
CA SER A 101 -7.27 3.94 -2.56
C SER A 101 -6.48 3.85 -1.26
N LEU A 102 -7.04 3.20 -0.24
CA LEU A 102 -6.42 3.09 1.07
C LEU A 102 -5.17 2.19 1.03
N CYS A 103 -5.25 1.04 0.34
CA CYS A 103 -4.08 0.18 0.12
C CYS A 103 -2.99 0.90 -0.67
N ARG A 104 -3.35 1.67 -1.71
CA ARG A 104 -2.39 2.49 -2.46
C ARG A 104 -1.72 3.52 -1.58
N LYS A 105 -2.48 4.19 -0.71
CA LYS A 105 -1.97 5.18 0.24
C LYS A 105 -0.95 4.55 1.20
N ILE A 106 -1.31 3.44 1.86
CA ILE A 106 -0.43 2.75 2.82
C ILE A 106 0.89 2.31 2.18
N VAL A 107 0.83 1.72 0.98
CA VAL A 107 2.04 1.30 0.25
C VAL A 107 2.90 2.50 -0.17
N TYR A 108 2.27 3.61 -0.54
CA TYR A 108 2.97 4.84 -0.93
C TYR A 108 3.66 5.52 0.27
N GLU A 109 3.02 5.53 1.44
CA GLU A 109 3.57 6.11 2.68
C GLU A 109 4.65 5.22 3.33
N CYS A 110 4.79 3.96 2.90
CA CYS A 110 5.78 3.03 3.44
C CYS A 110 7.21 3.40 2.98
N ILE A 111 8.07 3.73 3.95
CA ILE A 111 9.48 4.10 3.71
C ILE A 111 10.28 2.96 3.05
N VAL A 112 10.02 1.70 3.44
CA VAL A 112 10.71 0.54 2.85
C VAL A 112 10.34 0.42 1.37
N CYS A 113 9.04 0.44 1.04
CA CYS A 113 8.57 0.40 -0.34
C CYS A 113 9.09 1.57 -1.18
N PHE A 114 9.15 2.76 -0.59
CA PHE A 114 9.71 3.94 -1.23
C PHE A 114 11.19 3.73 -1.61
N LYS A 115 12.01 3.26 -0.66
CA LYS A 115 13.44 2.99 -0.89
C LYS A 115 13.68 1.89 -1.92
N THR A 116 12.84 0.85 -1.95
CA THR A 116 12.98 -0.28 -2.89
C THR A 116 12.46 0.00 -4.30
N LYS A 117 11.83 1.15 -4.53
CA LYS A 117 11.29 1.53 -5.85
C LYS A 117 11.90 2.86 -6.31
N PRO A 118 13.23 2.91 -6.56
CA PRO A 118 13.85 4.12 -7.06
C PRO A 118 13.26 4.48 -8.42
N ILE A 119 12.85 5.74 -8.56
CA ILE A 119 12.52 6.29 -9.86
C ILE A 119 13.86 6.64 -10.52
N VAL A 120 14.24 5.87 -11.54
CA VAL A 120 15.41 6.20 -12.35
C VAL A 120 15.08 7.48 -13.09
N THR A 121 15.61 8.61 -12.62
CA THR A 121 15.52 9.86 -13.37
C THR A 121 16.42 9.73 -14.59
N SER A 122 15.89 10.05 -15.77
CA SER A 122 16.73 10.28 -16.93
C SER A 122 17.49 11.58 -16.68
N GLN A 123 18.75 11.48 -16.29
CA GLN A 123 19.61 12.65 -16.27
C GLN A 123 19.79 13.11 -17.72
N LEU A 124 19.46 14.37 -18.01
CA LEU A 124 19.88 14.97 -19.27
C LEU A 124 21.41 15.02 -19.25
N MET A 125 22.08 14.25 -20.11
CA MET A 125 23.53 14.31 -20.21
C MET A 125 23.91 15.73 -20.65
N GLY A 126 24.78 16.38 -19.88
CA GLY A 126 25.32 17.67 -20.26
C GLY A 126 26.08 17.59 -21.58
N ASN A 127 26.15 18.71 -22.30
CA ASN A 127 27.01 18.80 -23.47
C ASN A 127 28.45 18.46 -23.09
N LEU A 128 29.10 17.61 -23.87
CA LEU A 128 30.52 17.30 -23.68
C LEU A 128 31.33 18.59 -23.86
N LEU A 129 32.38 18.75 -23.04
CA LEU A 129 33.34 19.83 -23.21
C LEU A 129 34.00 19.73 -24.58
N ARG A 130 34.37 20.89 -25.15
CA ARG A 130 35.00 20.99 -26.48
C ARG A 130 36.20 20.04 -26.61
N ASP A 131 37.03 19.96 -25.58
CA ASP A 131 38.26 19.15 -25.54
C ASP A 131 37.99 17.64 -25.63
N ARG A 132 36.75 17.18 -25.42
CA ARG A 132 36.35 15.78 -25.62
C ARG A 132 35.84 15.46 -27.01
N VAL A 133 35.52 16.47 -27.83
CA VAL A 133 34.82 16.28 -29.12
C VAL A 133 35.52 16.96 -30.30
N VAL A 134 36.48 17.84 -30.04
CA VAL A 134 37.30 18.50 -31.08
C VAL A 134 38.68 17.86 -31.11
N PRO A 135 39.14 17.38 -32.29
CA PRO A 135 40.51 16.88 -32.44
C PRO A 135 41.55 17.97 -32.14
N ASP A 136 42.61 17.61 -31.43
CA ASP A 136 43.72 18.48 -31.08
C ASP A 136 45.05 17.69 -31.06
N TYR A 137 46.18 18.38 -30.92
CA TYR A 137 47.49 17.76 -30.83
C TYR A 137 47.58 16.80 -29.64
N PRO A 138 48.31 15.68 -29.78
CA PRO A 138 48.55 14.75 -28.67
C PRO A 138 49.06 15.49 -27.42
N PHE A 139 48.55 15.10 -26.25
CA PHE A 139 48.91 15.66 -24.93
C PHE A 139 48.48 17.11 -24.64
N ASN A 140 47.80 17.81 -25.57
CA ASN A 140 47.33 19.19 -25.32
C ASN A 140 46.25 19.27 -24.22
N CYS A 141 45.41 18.24 -24.10
CA CYS A 141 44.46 18.07 -23.00
C CYS A 141 44.61 16.67 -22.41
N SER A 142 45.02 16.59 -21.15
CA SER A 142 45.23 15.32 -20.44
C SER A 142 44.37 15.28 -19.17
N GLY A 143 43.72 14.15 -18.92
CA GLY A 143 43.00 13.89 -17.67
C GLY A 143 43.90 13.17 -16.68
N VAL A 144 44.00 13.67 -15.46
CA VAL A 144 44.67 12.99 -14.35
C VAL A 144 43.59 12.55 -13.37
N ASP A 145 43.62 11.28 -12.97
CA ASP A 145 42.75 10.75 -11.93
C ASP A 145 43.60 10.05 -10.87
N PHE A 146 43.19 10.17 -9.62
CA PHE A 146 43.86 9.47 -8.54
C PHE A 146 43.20 8.10 -8.36
N CYS A 147 43.98 7.05 -8.60
CA CYS A 147 43.56 5.71 -8.21
C CYS A 147 43.66 5.57 -6.68
N GLY A 148 42.75 4.79 -6.09
CA GLY A 148 42.47 4.69 -4.65
C GLY A 148 43.64 4.28 -3.74
N PRO A 149 43.39 4.09 -2.43
CA PRO A 149 44.45 4.05 -1.43
C PRO A 149 45.41 2.87 -1.64
N PHE A 150 46.64 3.19 -2.02
CA PHE A 150 47.74 2.24 -2.04
C PHE A 150 48.43 2.22 -0.68
N MET A 151 48.49 1.03 -0.06
CA MET A 151 49.28 0.81 1.14
C MET A 151 50.76 0.76 0.75
N ASN A 152 51.42 1.92 0.81
CA ASN A 152 52.87 1.98 0.66
C ASN A 152 53.52 1.37 1.92
N ARG A 153 54.15 0.19 1.79
CA ARG A 153 55.10 -0.26 2.80
C ARG A 153 56.33 0.61 2.69
N TYR A 154 56.54 1.51 3.65
CA TYR A 154 57.83 2.18 3.80
C TYR A 154 58.88 1.11 4.07
N ARG A 155 59.74 0.85 3.08
CA ARG A 155 60.95 0.06 3.30
C ARG A 155 61.95 1.04 3.89
N ASN A 156 62.11 0.99 5.21
CA ASN A 156 63.08 1.70 6.09
C ASN A 156 62.46 2.58 7.21
N GLN A 157 61.45 2.06 7.93
CA GLN A 157 61.26 2.36 9.35
C GLN A 157 61.43 1.08 10.15
#